data_AF-A0A436H0C0-F1
#
_entry.id   AF-A0A436H0C0-F1
#
_cell.length_a   1.000
_cell.length_b   1.000
_cell.length_c   1.000
_cell.angle_alpha   90.00
_cell.angle_beta   90.00
_cell.angle_gamma   90.00
#
_symmetry.space_group_name_H-M   'P 1'
#
loop_
_entity.id
_entity.type
_entity.pdbx_description
1 polymer ?
#
loop_
_entity_poly.entity_id
_entity_poly.type
_entity_poly.pdbx_seq_one_letter_code
_entity_poly.pdbx_strand_id
1 'polypeptide(L)'
;PGLVEAGYLSNETMFDLTECPKRLLVIGGGPLGCEAAQAFCLLGAKVIQAQREPMFLPGEERDAAQILSDALAREGVEVRLNTEVVAVRTEGGKKLADLVCDDITTTISVDEIITGIGRSPNVDGLDLENAGVAYDADGIKVDDCLRTTNPRIYAAGDVCLAYKFTHTAEATARMVVRNALFLGRRKLSELVIPWCTYTDPEIAHVGLYPAEARQNGIPVKTYTVLMHDVARAVMDGEEEGFVKIHVREGSDRILGATVVASHAGEMINAVSLAIKSGMGLRALADVIHPFPTQAQGIKMAGDAYRRTRLTSSWKRLAGRWLAWSRRW
;
A
#
# COMPACT_ATOMS: atom_id res chain seq x y z
N PRO A 1 24.25 2.11 -14.52
CA PRO A 1 25.02 1.38 -15.54
C PRO A 1 25.71 0.13 -14.96
N GLY A 2 25.94 -0.93 -15.75
CA GLY A 2 26.68 -2.13 -15.31
C GLY A 2 25.90 -3.14 -14.44
N LEU A 3 24.62 -2.84 -14.14
CA LEU A 3 23.78 -3.65 -13.25
C LEU A 3 23.42 -5.02 -13.85
N VAL A 4 23.13 -5.06 -15.15
CA VAL A 4 22.81 -6.30 -15.86
C VAL A 4 24.04 -7.19 -15.94
N GLU A 5 25.18 -6.60 -16.27
CA GLU A 5 26.48 -7.29 -16.41
C GLU A 5 26.99 -7.84 -15.07
N ALA A 6 26.77 -7.11 -13.97
CA ALA A 6 27.12 -7.56 -12.63
C ALA A 6 26.16 -8.63 -12.06
N GLY A 7 24.96 -8.75 -12.66
CA GLY A 7 23.88 -9.60 -12.19
C GLY A 7 23.15 -9.02 -10.97
N TYR A 8 21.84 -9.18 -10.94
CA TYR A 8 20.97 -8.75 -9.84
C TYR A 8 19.81 -9.73 -9.67
N LEU A 9 19.18 -9.67 -8.51
CA LEU A 9 18.01 -10.43 -8.15
C LEU A 9 16.75 -9.58 -8.34
N SER A 10 15.70 -10.19 -8.86
CA SER A 10 14.37 -9.59 -9.00
C SER A 10 13.39 -10.30 -8.05
N ASN A 11 12.12 -9.89 -8.07
CA ASN A 11 11.04 -10.62 -7.39
C ASN A 11 10.85 -12.05 -7.90
N GLU A 12 11.44 -12.43 -9.05
CA GLU A 12 11.37 -13.78 -9.59
C GLU A 12 12.53 -14.63 -9.09
N THR A 13 13.75 -14.07 -9.04
CA THR A 13 14.97 -14.84 -8.79
C THR A 13 15.46 -14.79 -7.34
N MET A 14 15.00 -13.83 -6.51
CA MET A 14 15.45 -13.73 -5.12
C MET A 14 15.08 -14.95 -4.27
N PHE A 15 13.99 -15.65 -4.61
CA PHE A 15 13.54 -16.86 -3.92
C PHE A 15 14.35 -18.12 -4.25
N ASP A 16 15.17 -18.07 -5.31
CA ASP A 16 16.03 -19.18 -5.72
C ASP A 16 17.34 -19.23 -4.90
N LEU A 17 17.60 -18.21 -4.06
CA LEU A 17 18.74 -18.19 -3.17
C LEU A 17 18.66 -19.34 -2.16
N THR A 18 19.71 -20.17 -2.14
CA THR A 18 19.84 -21.28 -1.18
C THR A 18 20.63 -20.89 0.07
N GLU A 19 21.34 -19.76 0.03
CA GLU A 19 22.09 -19.20 1.13
C GLU A 19 21.77 -17.71 1.29
N CYS A 20 21.66 -17.25 2.54
CA CYS A 20 21.44 -15.83 2.84
C CYS A 20 22.73 -15.03 2.58
N PRO A 21 22.71 -13.98 1.73
CA PRO A 21 23.89 -13.17 1.46
C PRO A 21 24.35 -12.43 2.72
N LYS A 22 25.67 -12.33 2.96
CA LYS A 22 26.19 -11.65 4.16
C LYS A 22 25.96 -10.15 4.09
N ARG A 23 26.05 -9.57 2.88
CA ARG A 23 25.80 -8.16 2.59
C ARG A 23 24.92 -8.04 1.35
N LEU A 24 23.79 -7.37 1.51
CA LEU A 24 22.78 -7.19 0.46
C LEU A 24 22.54 -5.71 0.23
N LEU A 25 22.57 -5.29 -1.05
CA LEU A 25 22.04 -3.98 -1.45
C LEU A 25 20.63 -4.16 -2.02
N VAL A 26 19.67 -3.45 -1.46
CA VAL A 26 18.33 -3.30 -2.05
C VAL A 26 18.24 -1.92 -2.70
N ILE A 27 17.95 -1.88 -4.00
CA ILE A 27 17.79 -0.65 -4.77
C ILE A 27 16.30 -0.38 -4.94
N GLY A 28 15.80 0.68 -4.31
CA GLY A 28 14.40 1.10 -4.38
C GLY A 28 13.65 0.95 -3.05
N GLY A 29 12.85 1.97 -2.75
CA GLY A 29 12.00 2.09 -1.58
C GLY A 29 10.52 1.84 -1.83
N GLY A 30 10.17 1.11 -2.90
CA GLY A 30 8.81 0.65 -3.14
C GLY A 30 8.43 -0.56 -2.27
N PRO A 31 7.19 -1.09 -2.38
CA PRO A 31 6.71 -2.22 -1.57
C PRO A 31 7.66 -3.43 -1.59
N LEU A 32 8.00 -3.92 -2.80
CA LEU A 32 8.94 -5.05 -2.97
C LEU A 32 10.30 -4.79 -2.32
N GLY A 33 10.83 -3.57 -2.45
CA GLY A 33 12.12 -3.21 -1.87
C GLY A 33 12.09 -3.25 -0.35
N CYS A 34 11.03 -2.73 0.27
CA CYS A 34 10.87 -2.74 1.73
C CYS A 34 10.64 -4.14 2.27
N GLU A 35 9.77 -4.93 1.63
CA GLU A 35 9.52 -6.33 2.00
C GLU A 35 10.79 -7.18 1.91
N ALA A 36 11.54 -7.06 0.80
CA ALA A 36 12.81 -7.77 0.63
C ALA A 36 13.87 -7.31 1.65
N ALA A 37 14.00 -5.99 1.87
CA ALA A 37 14.96 -5.45 2.82
C ALA A 37 14.73 -5.99 4.24
N GLN A 38 13.47 -5.98 4.70
CA GLN A 38 13.11 -6.52 6.00
C GLN A 38 13.33 -8.03 6.07
N ALA A 39 12.83 -8.79 5.09
CA ALA A 39 12.93 -10.24 5.09
C ALA A 39 14.39 -10.72 5.16
N PHE A 40 15.28 -10.16 4.32
CA PHE A 40 16.69 -10.53 4.33
C PHE A 40 17.42 -10.03 5.59
N CYS A 41 17.02 -8.89 6.15
CA CYS A 41 17.56 -8.42 7.43
C CYS A 41 17.23 -9.42 8.56
N LEU A 42 15.98 -9.88 8.64
CA LEU A 42 15.52 -10.87 9.61
C LEU A 42 16.19 -12.25 9.41
N LEU A 43 16.53 -12.60 8.16
CA LEU A 43 17.32 -13.80 7.84
C LEU A 43 18.83 -13.64 8.13
N GLY A 44 19.26 -12.48 8.63
CA GLY A 44 20.63 -12.23 9.09
C GLY A 44 21.57 -11.56 8.09
N ALA A 45 21.07 -11.10 6.94
CA ALA A 45 21.87 -10.31 6.00
C ALA A 45 22.14 -8.90 6.56
N LYS A 46 23.32 -8.35 6.28
CA LYS A 46 23.56 -6.91 6.46
C LYS A 46 22.99 -6.16 5.27
N VAL A 47 21.78 -5.62 5.43
CA VAL A 47 21.04 -4.96 4.36
C VAL A 47 21.34 -3.47 4.31
N ILE A 48 21.64 -2.97 3.11
CA ILE A 48 21.69 -1.54 2.80
C ILE A 48 20.55 -1.29 1.82
N GLN A 49 19.62 -0.40 2.14
CA GLN A 49 18.53 -0.03 1.25
C GLN A 49 18.72 1.39 0.77
N ALA A 50 18.96 1.55 -0.53
CA ALA A 50 19.13 2.85 -1.18
C ALA A 50 17.85 3.26 -1.90
N GLN A 51 17.37 4.47 -1.62
CA GLN A 51 16.22 5.06 -2.26
C GLN A 51 16.55 6.48 -2.71
N ARG A 52 16.24 6.78 -3.97
CA ARG A 52 16.49 8.10 -4.57
C ARG A 52 15.62 9.19 -3.96
N GLU A 53 14.37 8.86 -3.61
CA GLU A 53 13.43 9.80 -3.01
C GLU A 53 13.73 10.04 -1.52
N PRO A 54 13.25 11.15 -0.93
CA PRO A 54 13.46 11.46 0.49
C PRO A 54 12.65 10.58 1.45
N MET A 55 11.93 9.57 0.94
CA MET A 55 11.14 8.64 1.74
C MET A 55 10.92 7.32 1.02
N PHE A 56 10.72 6.26 1.80
CA PHE A 56 10.15 5.01 1.31
C PHE A 56 8.66 5.17 1.05
N LEU A 57 8.12 4.27 0.22
CA LEU A 57 6.71 4.21 -0.17
C LEU A 57 6.15 5.61 -0.52
N PRO A 58 6.71 6.32 -1.53
CA PRO A 58 6.36 7.72 -1.80
C PRO A 58 4.87 7.96 -2.16
N GLY A 59 4.12 6.91 -2.46
CA GLY A 59 2.67 6.96 -2.68
C GLY A 59 1.81 6.84 -1.40
N GLU A 60 2.41 6.52 -0.25
CA GLU A 60 1.72 6.34 1.03
C GLU A 60 1.64 7.64 1.85
N GLU A 61 0.83 7.64 2.91
CA GLU A 61 0.84 8.74 3.87
C GLU A 61 2.21 8.85 4.57
N ARG A 62 2.68 10.09 4.78
CA ARG A 62 4.03 10.35 5.30
C ARG A 62 4.32 9.68 6.63
N ASP A 63 3.33 9.61 7.52
CA ASP A 63 3.48 8.96 8.82
C ASP A 63 3.47 7.43 8.72
N ALA A 64 2.77 6.84 7.75
CA ALA A 64 2.89 5.39 7.48
C ALA A 64 4.30 5.06 6.96
N ALA A 65 4.80 5.82 5.99
CA ALA A 65 6.14 5.64 5.45
C ALA A 65 7.24 5.85 6.50
N GLN A 66 7.08 6.83 7.40
CA GLN A 66 8.03 7.08 8.48
C GLN A 66 8.08 5.91 9.47
N ILE A 67 6.92 5.37 9.87
CA ILE A 67 6.85 4.22 10.78
C ILE A 67 7.61 3.03 10.21
N LEU A 68 7.41 2.72 8.92
CA LEU A 68 8.18 1.66 8.26
C LEU A 68 9.67 1.97 8.22
N SER A 69 10.06 3.21 7.87
CA SER A 69 11.48 3.59 7.85
C SER A 69 12.15 3.41 9.21
N ASP A 70 11.45 3.77 10.29
CA ASP A 70 11.95 3.63 11.66
C ASP A 70 12.02 2.16 12.09
N ALA A 71 11.03 1.35 11.70
CA ALA A 71 11.02 -0.09 11.95
C ALA A 71 12.19 -0.80 11.26
N LEU A 72 12.41 -0.56 9.97
CA LEU A 72 13.54 -1.11 9.21
C LEU A 72 14.89 -0.72 9.83
N ALA A 73 15.06 0.55 10.19
CA ALA A 73 16.29 1.02 10.81
C ALA A 73 16.54 0.37 12.18
N ARG A 74 15.49 0.18 12.99
CA ARG A 74 15.55 -0.48 14.30
C ARG A 74 15.94 -1.95 14.20
N GLU A 75 15.52 -2.63 13.13
CA GLU A 75 15.89 -4.03 12.85
C GLU A 75 17.32 -4.19 12.30
N GLY A 76 17.96 -3.09 11.89
CA GLY A 76 19.35 -3.09 11.44
C GLY A 76 19.54 -2.88 9.93
N VAL A 77 18.48 -2.53 9.19
CA VAL A 77 18.60 -2.08 7.80
C VAL A 77 19.29 -0.72 7.76
N GLU A 78 20.37 -0.61 6.99
CA GLU A 78 21.02 0.66 6.72
C GLU A 78 20.20 1.43 5.68
N VAL A 79 19.34 2.34 6.15
CA VAL A 79 18.47 3.18 5.33
C VAL A 79 19.24 4.36 4.73
N ARG A 80 19.30 4.42 3.39
CA ARG A 80 19.93 5.51 2.63
C ARG A 80 18.91 6.18 1.71
N LEU A 81 18.26 7.23 2.21
CA LEU A 81 17.35 8.09 1.44
C LEU A 81 18.13 9.14 0.65
N ASN A 82 17.50 9.79 -0.33
CA ASN A 82 18.15 10.74 -1.24
C ASN A 82 19.44 10.19 -1.89
N THR A 83 19.50 8.86 -2.06
CA THR A 83 20.70 8.16 -2.50
C THR A 83 20.43 7.41 -3.79
N GLU A 84 21.14 7.76 -4.86
CA GLU A 84 21.04 7.13 -6.17
C GLU A 84 22.19 6.14 -6.39
N VAL A 85 21.89 4.96 -6.93
CA VAL A 85 22.91 4.00 -7.39
C VAL A 85 23.24 4.31 -8.85
N VAL A 86 24.42 4.86 -9.09
CA VAL A 86 24.79 5.40 -10.42
C VAL A 86 25.60 4.42 -11.26
N ALA A 87 26.35 3.52 -10.62
CA ALA A 87 27.13 2.50 -11.31
C ALA A 87 27.26 1.23 -10.46
N VAL A 88 27.31 0.08 -11.15
CA VAL A 88 27.59 -1.22 -10.55
C VAL A 88 28.66 -1.91 -11.38
N ARG A 89 29.61 -2.57 -10.72
CA ARG A 89 30.67 -3.37 -11.36
C ARG A 89 31.05 -4.56 -10.51
N THR A 90 31.72 -5.54 -11.10
CA THR A 90 32.22 -6.71 -10.37
C THR A 90 33.75 -6.65 -10.28
N GLU A 91 34.29 -6.71 -9.07
CA GLU A 91 35.73 -6.75 -8.80
C GLU A 91 36.04 -7.80 -7.73
N GLY A 92 37.02 -8.67 -7.98
CA GLY A 92 37.45 -9.68 -6.99
C GLY A 92 36.35 -10.66 -6.56
N GLY A 93 35.37 -10.92 -7.44
CA GLY A 93 34.22 -11.79 -7.14
C GLY A 93 33.12 -11.14 -6.29
N LYS A 94 33.19 -9.83 -6.05
CA LYS A 94 32.16 -9.07 -5.33
C LYS A 94 31.52 -8.00 -6.22
N LYS A 95 30.28 -7.64 -5.90
CA LYS A 95 29.57 -6.55 -6.55
C LYS A 95 29.91 -5.24 -5.83
N LEU A 96 30.40 -4.25 -6.58
CA LEU A 96 30.65 -2.90 -6.12
C LEU A 96 29.59 -1.97 -6.70
N ALA A 97 28.92 -1.22 -5.82
CA ALA A 97 27.92 -0.23 -6.21
C ALA A 97 28.38 1.16 -5.79
N ASP A 98 28.34 2.12 -6.72
CA ASP A 98 28.63 3.53 -6.46
C ASP A 98 27.32 4.24 -6.16
N LEU A 99 27.23 4.81 -4.95
CA LEU A 99 26.07 5.51 -4.42
C LEU A 99 26.37 7.00 -4.37
N VAL A 100 25.45 7.83 -4.86
CA VAL A 100 25.55 9.29 -4.83
C VAL A 100 24.46 9.85 -3.93
N CYS A 101 24.86 10.69 -2.97
CA CYS A 101 23.97 11.47 -2.11
C CYS A 101 24.59 12.87 -1.96
N ASP A 102 23.85 13.93 -2.25
CA ASP A 102 24.33 15.33 -2.18
C ASP A 102 25.69 15.54 -2.89
N ASP A 103 25.83 15.02 -4.12
CA ASP A 103 27.06 15.05 -4.94
C ASP A 103 28.26 14.28 -4.35
N ILE A 104 28.10 13.61 -3.22
CA ILE A 104 29.13 12.76 -2.60
C ILE A 104 28.96 11.33 -3.11
N THR A 105 30.00 10.82 -3.77
CA THR A 105 30.04 9.43 -4.24
C THR A 105 30.70 8.53 -3.20
N THR A 106 30.03 7.44 -2.82
CA THR A 106 30.56 6.38 -1.96
C THR A 106 30.40 5.03 -2.63
N THR A 107 31.46 4.24 -2.69
CA THR A 107 31.40 2.85 -3.19
C THR A 107 31.16 1.89 -2.03
N ILE A 108 30.19 0.99 -2.18
CA ILE A 108 29.97 -0.12 -1.25
C ILE A 108 30.24 -1.46 -1.94
N SER A 109 30.72 -2.43 -1.17
CA SER A 109 30.86 -3.82 -1.61
C SER A 109 29.78 -4.69 -0.97
N VAL A 110 29.09 -5.46 -1.82
CA VAL A 110 28.01 -6.37 -1.45
C VAL A 110 28.15 -7.72 -2.16
N ASP A 111 27.51 -8.74 -1.59
CA ASP A 111 27.49 -10.08 -2.17
C ASP A 111 26.36 -10.16 -3.22
N GLU A 112 25.19 -9.61 -2.89
CA GLU A 112 24.03 -9.59 -3.78
C GLU A 112 23.36 -8.22 -3.88
N ILE A 113 22.60 -8.03 -4.96
CA ILE A 113 21.81 -6.83 -5.23
C ILE A 113 20.38 -7.26 -5.58
N ILE A 114 19.38 -6.73 -4.90
CA ILE A 114 17.96 -6.84 -5.27
C ILE A 114 17.48 -5.52 -5.85
N THR A 115 16.72 -5.57 -6.94
CA THR A 115 16.09 -4.39 -7.54
C THR A 115 14.59 -4.36 -7.23
N GLY A 116 14.15 -3.27 -6.60
CA GLY A 116 12.78 -2.98 -6.22
C GLY A 116 12.24 -1.69 -6.85
N ILE A 117 12.75 -1.32 -8.04
CA ILE A 117 12.49 -0.01 -8.69
C ILE A 117 11.20 0.05 -9.52
N GLY A 118 10.43 -1.03 -9.55
CA GLY A 118 9.13 -1.08 -10.24
C GLY A 118 9.03 -2.21 -11.27
N ARG A 119 7.94 -2.18 -12.04
CA ARG A 119 7.62 -3.20 -13.05
C ARG A 119 7.27 -2.52 -14.37
N SER A 120 7.81 -3.04 -15.46
CA SER A 120 7.46 -2.61 -16.82
C SER A 120 6.41 -3.54 -17.43
N PRO A 121 5.51 -3.03 -18.27
CA PRO A 121 4.55 -3.86 -18.99
C PRO A 121 5.25 -4.71 -20.06
N ASN A 122 4.91 -6.00 -20.13
CA ASN A 122 5.47 -6.91 -21.14
C ASN A 122 4.66 -6.81 -22.44
N VAL A 123 5.10 -5.95 -23.35
CA VAL A 123 4.45 -5.71 -24.66
C VAL A 123 5.32 -6.13 -25.86
N ASP A 124 6.59 -6.42 -25.61
CA ASP A 124 7.56 -6.78 -26.65
C ASP A 124 7.16 -8.08 -27.36
N GLY A 125 7.28 -8.08 -28.69
CA GLY A 125 6.98 -9.25 -29.53
C GLY A 125 5.49 -9.53 -29.74
N LEU A 126 4.58 -8.68 -29.24
CA LEU A 126 3.13 -8.84 -29.44
C LEU A 126 2.59 -8.24 -30.75
N ASP A 127 3.41 -7.47 -31.48
CA ASP A 127 3.05 -6.84 -32.76
C ASP A 127 1.74 -6.02 -32.68
N LEU A 128 1.63 -5.22 -31.61
CA LEU A 128 0.42 -4.48 -31.23
C LEU A 128 0.00 -3.45 -32.29
N GLU A 129 0.97 -2.88 -33.01
CA GLU A 129 0.74 -1.94 -34.10
C GLU A 129 -0.07 -2.58 -35.23
N ASN A 130 0.32 -3.79 -35.66
CA ASN A 130 -0.40 -4.54 -36.68
C ASN A 130 -1.78 -5.00 -36.19
N ALA A 131 -1.93 -5.20 -34.87
CA ALA A 131 -3.21 -5.47 -34.25
C ALA A 131 -4.08 -4.21 -34.02
N GLY A 132 -3.59 -2.99 -34.33
CA GLY A 132 -4.31 -1.73 -34.11
C GLY A 132 -4.55 -1.40 -32.63
N VAL A 133 -3.62 -1.83 -31.75
CA VAL A 133 -3.68 -1.62 -30.30
C VAL A 133 -2.70 -0.53 -29.89
N ALA A 134 -3.21 0.58 -29.35
CA ALA A 134 -2.38 1.64 -28.80
C ALA A 134 -1.77 1.23 -27.46
N TYR A 135 -0.49 1.54 -27.28
CA TYR A 135 0.26 1.31 -26.06
C TYR A 135 1.39 2.35 -25.94
N ASP A 136 1.95 2.51 -24.75
CA ASP A 136 3.16 3.31 -24.51
C ASP A 136 4.01 2.67 -23.40
N ALA A 137 4.95 3.43 -22.83
CA ALA A 137 5.83 2.98 -21.74
C ALA A 137 5.08 2.50 -20.49
N ASP A 138 3.86 2.98 -20.26
CA ASP A 138 3.01 2.57 -19.12
C ASP A 138 2.16 1.33 -19.45
N GLY A 139 2.03 0.98 -20.74
CA GLY A 139 1.41 -0.26 -21.22
C GLY A 139 0.28 -0.05 -22.21
N ILE A 140 -0.57 -1.07 -22.37
CA ILE A 140 -1.69 -1.08 -23.31
C ILE A 140 -2.77 -0.10 -22.86
N LYS A 141 -3.23 0.76 -23.77
CA LYS A 141 -4.31 1.71 -23.50
C LYS A 141 -5.66 1.04 -23.59
N VAL A 142 -6.48 1.25 -22.56
CA VAL A 142 -7.83 0.70 -22.45
C VAL A 142 -8.85 1.76 -22.04
N ASP A 143 -10.09 1.57 -22.45
CA ASP A 143 -11.24 2.30 -21.92
C ASP A 143 -11.66 1.77 -20.53
N ASP A 144 -12.65 2.41 -19.91
CA ASP A 144 -13.15 2.03 -18.58
C ASP A 144 -13.79 0.63 -18.56
N CYS A 145 -14.09 0.04 -19.72
CA CYS A 145 -14.57 -1.34 -19.87
C CYS A 145 -13.44 -2.33 -20.22
N LEU A 146 -12.18 -1.91 -20.12
CA LEU A 146 -10.96 -2.68 -20.40
C LEU A 146 -10.76 -3.06 -21.88
N ARG A 147 -11.41 -2.35 -22.79
CA ARG A 147 -11.28 -2.56 -24.24
C ARG A 147 -10.19 -1.66 -24.81
N THR A 148 -9.37 -2.19 -25.71
CA THR A 148 -8.30 -1.41 -26.35
C THR A 148 -8.82 -0.54 -27.49
N THR A 149 -7.93 0.16 -28.21
CA THR A 149 -8.28 0.88 -29.44
C THR A 149 -8.78 -0.04 -30.55
N ASN A 150 -8.44 -1.33 -30.51
CA ASN A 150 -9.09 -2.33 -31.35
C ASN A 150 -10.34 -2.87 -30.61
N PRO A 151 -11.55 -2.70 -31.15
CA PRO A 151 -12.78 -3.06 -30.45
C PRO A 151 -12.96 -4.56 -30.20
N ARG A 152 -12.11 -5.41 -30.81
CA ARG A 152 -12.10 -6.87 -30.63
C ARG A 152 -11.04 -7.34 -29.63
N ILE A 153 -10.20 -6.44 -29.12
CA ILE A 153 -9.10 -6.76 -28.22
C ILE A 153 -9.35 -6.07 -26.87
N TYR A 154 -9.07 -6.80 -25.81
CA TYR A 154 -9.19 -6.35 -24.43
C TYR A 154 -7.87 -6.64 -23.73
N ALA A 155 -7.57 -5.88 -22.67
CA ALA A 155 -6.40 -6.11 -21.82
C ALA A 155 -6.80 -6.08 -20.34
N ALA A 156 -6.10 -6.85 -19.52
CA ALA A 156 -6.33 -6.93 -18.07
C ALA A 156 -5.00 -7.11 -17.34
N GLY A 157 -4.99 -6.77 -16.06
CA GLY A 157 -3.80 -6.89 -15.20
C GLY A 157 -2.70 -5.86 -15.50
N ASP A 158 -1.49 -6.19 -15.05
CA ASP A 158 -0.35 -5.26 -14.97
C ASP A 158 0.03 -4.57 -16.28
N VAL A 159 -0.34 -5.15 -17.42
CA VAL A 159 -0.04 -4.62 -18.77
C VAL A 159 -0.83 -3.35 -19.10
N CYS A 160 -1.93 -3.05 -18.39
CA CYS A 160 -2.79 -1.89 -18.68
C CYS A 160 -3.27 -1.13 -17.43
N LEU A 161 -2.80 -1.49 -16.24
CA LEU A 161 -3.31 -0.95 -14.97
C LEU A 161 -2.22 -0.23 -14.19
N ALA A 162 -2.63 0.87 -13.53
CA ALA A 162 -1.77 1.60 -12.60
C ALA A 162 -1.45 0.76 -11.34
N TYR A 163 -2.46 0.06 -10.80
CA TYR A 163 -2.31 -0.83 -9.65
C TYR A 163 -1.99 -2.26 -10.08
N LYS A 164 -0.70 -2.62 -10.02
CA LYS A 164 -0.13 -3.90 -10.48
C LYS A 164 -0.16 -4.97 -9.40
N PHE A 165 -1.36 -5.37 -8.98
CA PHE A 165 -1.59 -6.37 -7.93
C PHE A 165 -2.31 -7.61 -8.47
N THR A 166 -2.01 -8.77 -7.90
CA THR A 166 -2.59 -10.06 -8.27
C THR A 166 -4.12 -10.04 -8.23
N HIS A 167 -4.73 -9.55 -7.14
CA HIS A 167 -6.19 -9.47 -7.02
C HIS A 167 -6.83 -8.49 -8.00
N THR A 168 -6.11 -7.43 -8.39
CA THR A 168 -6.57 -6.51 -9.43
C THR A 168 -6.54 -7.19 -10.80
N ALA A 169 -5.49 -7.94 -11.12
CA ALA A 169 -5.39 -8.72 -12.35
C ALA A 169 -6.53 -9.75 -12.45
N GLU A 170 -6.82 -10.49 -11.37
CA GLU A 170 -7.95 -11.43 -11.33
C GLU A 170 -9.30 -10.75 -11.52
N ALA A 171 -9.52 -9.62 -10.83
CA ALA A 171 -10.78 -8.87 -10.94
C ALA A 171 -11.02 -8.36 -12.36
N THR A 172 -9.97 -7.80 -12.97
CA THR A 172 -10.02 -7.27 -14.33
C THR A 172 -10.12 -8.36 -15.39
N ALA A 173 -9.49 -9.52 -15.19
CA ALA A 173 -9.68 -10.68 -16.07
C ALA A 173 -11.15 -11.13 -16.09
N ARG A 174 -11.80 -11.24 -14.91
CA ARG A 174 -13.25 -11.53 -14.83
C ARG A 174 -14.10 -10.46 -15.52
N MET A 175 -13.71 -9.19 -15.40
CA MET A 175 -14.41 -8.09 -16.08
C MET A 175 -14.27 -8.16 -17.59
N VAL A 176 -13.06 -8.40 -18.11
CA VAL A 176 -12.80 -8.56 -19.56
C VAL A 176 -13.64 -9.68 -20.13
N VAL A 177 -13.66 -10.87 -19.50
CA VAL A 177 -14.49 -12.00 -19.96
C VAL A 177 -15.96 -11.60 -20.04
N ARG A 178 -16.48 -10.89 -19.04
CA ARG A 178 -17.88 -10.45 -19.01
C ARG A 178 -18.19 -9.38 -20.05
N ASN A 179 -17.31 -8.39 -20.21
CA ASN A 179 -17.50 -7.28 -21.13
C ASN A 179 -17.35 -7.73 -22.58
N ALA A 180 -16.36 -8.58 -22.87
CA ALA A 180 -16.07 -9.07 -24.21
C ALA A 180 -17.08 -10.10 -24.71
N LEU A 181 -17.51 -11.05 -23.87
CA LEU A 181 -18.29 -12.22 -24.30
C LEU A 181 -19.77 -12.19 -23.91
N PHE A 182 -20.16 -11.37 -22.93
CA PHE A 182 -21.51 -11.41 -22.34
C PHE A 182 -22.19 -10.04 -22.28
N LEU A 183 -21.84 -9.13 -23.20
CA LEU A 183 -22.38 -7.76 -23.28
C LEU A 183 -22.32 -6.99 -21.94
N GLY A 184 -21.32 -7.33 -21.12
CA GLY A 184 -21.05 -6.66 -19.85
C GLY A 184 -20.65 -5.20 -20.05
N ARG A 185 -20.94 -4.38 -19.03
CA ARG A 185 -20.52 -2.98 -18.95
C ARG A 185 -19.88 -2.68 -17.61
N ARG A 186 -19.11 -3.63 -17.08
CA ARG A 186 -18.40 -3.45 -15.82
C ARG A 186 -17.28 -2.44 -16.02
N LYS A 187 -17.17 -1.49 -15.10
CA LYS A 187 -16.25 -0.37 -15.18
C LYS A 187 -15.08 -0.52 -14.22
N LEU A 188 -13.88 -0.19 -14.69
CA LEU A 188 -12.66 -0.16 -13.88
C LEU A 188 -12.79 0.89 -12.76
N SER A 189 -13.37 2.03 -13.07
CA SER A 189 -13.66 3.12 -12.13
C SER A 189 -14.61 2.77 -10.97
N GLU A 190 -15.32 1.63 -11.06
CA GLU A 190 -16.21 1.12 -10.00
C GLU A 190 -15.53 0.09 -9.08
N LEU A 191 -14.26 -0.26 -9.36
CA LEU A 191 -13.50 -1.15 -8.49
C LEU A 191 -13.05 -0.43 -7.22
N VAL A 192 -13.12 -1.16 -6.12
CA VAL A 192 -12.52 -0.78 -4.85
C VAL A 192 -11.32 -1.70 -4.70
N ILE A 193 -10.13 -1.14 -4.91
CA ILE A 193 -8.87 -1.89 -4.94
C ILE A 193 -8.14 -1.60 -3.62
N PRO A 194 -8.13 -2.52 -2.65
CA PRO A 194 -7.21 -2.43 -1.53
C PRO A 194 -5.80 -2.86 -1.95
N TRP A 195 -4.80 -2.51 -1.16
CA TRP A 195 -3.46 -3.08 -1.26
C TRP A 195 -2.80 -3.13 0.12
N CYS A 196 -1.72 -3.90 0.21
CA CYS A 196 -0.92 -4.05 1.41
C CYS A 196 0.56 -4.19 1.02
N THR A 197 1.43 -3.50 1.75
CA THR A 197 2.87 -3.77 1.81
C THR A 197 3.10 -4.65 3.03
N TYR A 198 3.60 -5.86 2.81
CA TYR A 198 3.71 -6.92 3.82
C TYR A 198 5.02 -6.86 4.59
N THR A 199 5.30 -5.68 5.14
CA THR A 199 6.32 -5.45 6.15
C THR A 199 5.75 -5.71 7.55
N ASP A 200 6.57 -5.64 8.59
CA ASP A 200 6.13 -5.59 9.98
C ASP A 200 6.55 -4.24 10.61
N PRO A 201 5.59 -3.35 10.95
CA PRO A 201 4.16 -3.50 10.73
C PRO A 201 3.77 -3.44 9.23
N GLU A 202 2.64 -4.06 8.88
CA GLU A 202 2.08 -4.00 7.53
C GLU A 202 1.49 -2.62 7.28
N ILE A 203 1.50 -2.18 6.01
CA ILE A 203 0.83 -0.94 5.58
C ILE A 203 -0.22 -1.30 4.53
N ALA A 204 -1.49 -1.14 4.88
CA ALA A 204 -2.61 -1.40 3.98
C ALA A 204 -3.44 -0.14 3.72
N HIS A 205 -3.94 -0.01 2.49
CA HIS A 205 -4.75 1.13 2.09
C HIS A 205 -5.90 0.71 1.17
N VAL A 206 -7.00 1.47 1.22
CA VAL A 206 -8.08 1.40 0.24
C VAL A 206 -8.72 2.77 0.04
N GLY A 207 -9.07 3.10 -1.20
CA GLY A 207 -9.83 4.31 -1.53
C GLY A 207 -8.94 5.53 -1.76
N LEU A 208 -9.42 6.71 -1.33
CA LEU A 208 -8.72 7.98 -1.52
C LEU A 208 -7.86 8.34 -0.30
N TYR A 209 -6.65 8.81 -0.58
CA TYR A 209 -5.86 9.57 0.37
C TYR A 209 -6.44 10.98 0.60
N PRO A 210 -6.19 11.60 1.76
CA PRO A 210 -6.60 12.98 2.03
C PRO A 210 -6.02 14.01 1.05
N ALA A 211 -4.85 13.73 0.47
CA ALA A 211 -4.22 14.61 -0.53
C ALA A 211 -4.97 14.56 -1.87
N GLU A 212 -5.29 13.36 -2.36
CA GLU A 212 -6.06 13.15 -3.59
C GLU A 212 -7.47 13.73 -3.47
N ALA A 213 -8.14 13.50 -2.33
CA ALA A 213 -9.45 14.06 -2.08
C ALA A 213 -9.43 15.59 -2.09
N ARG A 214 -8.40 16.22 -1.53
CA ARG A 214 -8.20 17.68 -1.58
C ARG A 214 -7.96 18.19 -3.00
N GLN A 215 -7.15 17.50 -3.79
CA GLN A 215 -6.94 17.82 -5.21
C GLN A 215 -8.27 17.77 -6.01
N ASN A 216 -9.16 16.85 -5.63
CA ASN A 216 -10.49 16.70 -6.23
C ASN A 216 -11.56 17.62 -5.62
N GLY A 217 -11.21 18.55 -4.73
CA GLY A 217 -12.16 19.46 -4.08
C GLY A 217 -13.17 18.77 -3.14
N ILE A 218 -12.84 17.57 -2.64
CA ILE A 218 -13.68 16.81 -1.72
C ILE A 218 -13.26 17.13 -0.29
N PRO A 219 -14.12 17.72 0.55
CA PRO A 219 -13.77 18.00 1.95
C PRO A 219 -13.69 16.68 2.74
N VAL A 220 -12.59 16.48 3.45
CA VAL A 220 -12.26 15.24 4.16
C VAL A 220 -12.11 15.48 5.65
N LYS A 221 -12.67 14.56 6.43
CA LYS A 221 -12.39 14.41 7.86
C LYS A 221 -11.78 13.04 8.12
N THR A 222 -10.64 13.00 8.80
CA THR A 222 -9.95 11.75 9.18
C THR A 222 -10.22 11.42 10.64
N TYR A 223 -10.52 10.16 10.91
CA TYR A 223 -10.57 9.59 12.26
C TYR A 223 -9.38 8.65 12.42
N THR A 224 -8.50 8.98 13.37
CA THR A 224 -7.28 8.22 13.65
C THR A 224 -7.42 7.53 15.00
N VAL A 225 -7.04 6.26 15.05
CA VAL A 225 -6.89 5.46 16.27
C VAL A 225 -5.47 4.92 16.27
N LEU A 226 -4.71 5.15 17.34
CA LEU A 226 -3.35 4.65 17.46
C LEU A 226 -3.37 3.21 17.95
N MET A 227 -2.47 2.36 17.46
CA MET A 227 -2.50 0.93 17.82
C MET A 227 -2.20 0.69 19.32
N HIS A 228 -1.47 1.59 19.99
CA HIS A 228 -1.31 1.55 21.45
C HIS A 228 -2.62 1.76 22.25
N ASP A 229 -3.68 2.29 21.64
CA ASP A 229 -5.00 2.37 22.27
C ASP A 229 -5.83 1.08 22.06
N VAL A 230 -5.38 0.17 21.19
CA VAL A 230 -6.09 -1.05 20.81
C VAL A 230 -5.64 -2.20 21.71
N ALA A 231 -6.56 -2.71 22.53
CA ALA A 231 -6.25 -3.70 23.56
C ALA A 231 -5.49 -4.93 23.04
N ARG A 232 -5.84 -5.45 21.85
CA ARG A 232 -5.16 -6.61 21.28
C ARG A 232 -3.71 -6.30 20.88
N ALA A 233 -3.47 -5.15 20.25
CA ALA A 233 -2.13 -4.73 19.85
C ALA A 233 -1.20 -4.59 21.07
N VAL A 234 -1.69 -3.98 22.15
CA VAL A 234 -0.95 -3.91 23.43
C VAL A 234 -0.66 -5.31 24.00
N MET A 235 -1.64 -6.22 23.97
CA MET A 235 -1.45 -7.59 24.47
C MET A 235 -0.43 -8.40 23.67
N ASP A 236 -0.34 -8.15 22.36
CA ASP A 236 0.59 -8.84 21.47
C ASP A 236 1.97 -8.14 21.41
N GLY A 237 2.09 -6.92 21.95
CA GLY A 237 3.31 -6.10 21.84
C GLY A 237 3.47 -5.41 20.48
N GLU A 238 2.39 -5.31 19.72
CA GLU A 238 2.31 -4.82 18.33
C GLU A 238 1.65 -3.44 18.29
N GLU A 239 2.13 -2.50 19.12
CA GLU A 239 1.51 -1.20 19.37
C GLU A 239 1.84 -0.11 18.33
N GLU A 240 2.78 -0.40 17.43
CA GLU A 240 3.24 0.54 16.42
C GLU A 240 2.22 0.68 15.28
N GLY A 241 1.96 1.91 14.86
CA GLY A 241 1.01 2.19 13.78
C GLY A 241 -0.32 2.79 14.22
N PHE A 242 -1.29 2.73 13.30
CA PHE A 242 -2.60 3.36 13.44
C PHE A 242 -3.65 2.77 12.50
N VAL A 243 -4.92 3.03 12.81
CA VAL A 243 -6.04 2.95 11.88
C VAL A 243 -6.53 4.36 11.56
N LYS A 244 -6.47 4.75 10.29
CA LYS A 244 -7.07 5.98 9.78
C LYS A 244 -8.23 5.67 8.86
N ILE A 245 -9.38 6.30 9.11
CA ILE A 245 -10.52 6.25 8.19
C ILE A 245 -10.89 7.67 7.77
N HIS A 246 -10.89 7.89 6.46
CA HIS A 246 -11.22 9.17 5.82
C HIS A 246 -12.69 9.16 5.40
N VAL A 247 -13.44 10.16 5.84
CA VAL A 247 -14.85 10.34 5.45
C VAL A 247 -15.06 11.70 4.79
N ARG A 248 -16.10 11.80 3.94
CA ARG A 248 -16.54 13.10 3.42
C ARG A 248 -17.11 13.94 4.55
N GLU A 249 -16.59 15.13 4.72
CA GLU A 249 -17.02 16.06 5.77
C GLU A 249 -18.54 16.32 5.70
N GLY A 250 -19.19 16.34 6.86
CA GLY A 250 -20.66 16.46 6.98
C GLY A 250 -21.43 15.15 6.82
N SER A 251 -20.82 14.08 6.32
CA SER A 251 -21.44 12.76 6.13
C SER A 251 -20.69 11.64 6.87
N ASP A 252 -21.21 10.40 6.87
CA ASP A 252 -20.45 9.20 7.25
C ASP A 252 -19.88 8.43 6.05
N ARG A 253 -19.99 8.96 4.82
CA ARG A 253 -19.47 8.28 3.62
C ARG A 253 -17.95 8.11 3.72
N ILE A 254 -17.49 6.86 3.72
CA ILE A 254 -16.09 6.51 3.69
C ILE A 254 -15.53 6.83 2.30
N LEU A 255 -14.39 7.53 2.28
CA LEU A 255 -13.64 7.89 1.07
C LEU A 255 -12.42 6.98 0.90
N GLY A 256 -11.79 6.60 2.00
CA GLY A 256 -10.65 5.70 2.04
C GLY A 256 -10.19 5.42 3.46
N ALA A 257 -9.18 4.58 3.62
CA ALA A 257 -8.55 4.28 4.89
C ALA A 257 -7.11 3.81 4.69
N THR A 258 -6.28 4.11 5.67
CA THR A 258 -4.89 3.63 5.80
C THR A 258 -4.77 2.92 7.14
N VAL A 259 -4.23 1.71 7.13
CA VAL A 259 -3.98 0.91 8.34
C VAL A 259 -2.49 0.57 8.37
N VAL A 260 -1.85 0.86 9.50
CA VAL A 260 -0.48 0.47 9.81
C VAL A 260 -0.56 -0.39 11.08
N ALA A 261 -0.34 -1.69 10.95
CA ALA A 261 -0.46 -2.68 12.03
C ALA A 261 0.07 -4.04 11.55
N SER A 262 0.42 -4.97 12.43
CA SER A 262 0.90 -6.31 12.05
C SER A 262 -0.13 -7.19 11.30
N HIS A 263 -1.40 -6.78 11.24
CA HIS A 263 -2.46 -7.44 10.47
C HIS A 263 -3.25 -6.46 9.57
N ALA A 264 -2.60 -5.41 9.07
CA ALA A 264 -3.25 -4.37 8.27
C ALA A 264 -3.96 -4.91 7.02
N GLY A 265 -3.34 -5.87 6.32
CA GLY A 265 -3.87 -6.48 5.09
C GLY A 265 -5.18 -7.23 5.30
N GLU A 266 -5.36 -7.84 6.47
CA GLU A 266 -6.62 -8.48 6.84
C GLU A 266 -7.66 -7.45 7.33
N MET A 267 -7.21 -6.46 8.10
CA MET A 267 -8.08 -5.41 8.65
C MET A 267 -8.72 -4.54 7.55
N ILE A 268 -7.98 -4.20 6.49
CA ILE A 268 -8.45 -3.31 5.41
C ILE A 268 -9.66 -3.88 4.65
N ASN A 269 -9.84 -5.20 4.65
CA ASN A 269 -10.95 -5.87 3.95
C ASN A 269 -12.32 -5.44 4.48
N ALA A 270 -12.45 -5.19 5.79
CA ALA A 270 -13.70 -4.70 6.37
C ALA A 270 -14.07 -3.30 5.85
N VAL A 271 -13.08 -2.42 5.68
CA VAL A 271 -13.29 -1.08 5.12
C VAL A 271 -13.56 -1.16 3.61
N SER A 272 -12.86 -2.04 2.90
CA SER A 272 -13.07 -2.30 1.47
C SER A 272 -14.51 -2.74 1.18
N LEU A 273 -15.04 -3.67 1.98
CA LEU A 273 -16.44 -4.08 1.92
C LEU A 273 -17.38 -2.91 2.19
N ALA A 274 -17.10 -2.10 3.22
CA ALA A 274 -17.93 -0.94 3.54
C ALA A 274 -18.00 0.07 2.39
N ILE A 275 -16.85 0.41 1.77
CA ILE A 275 -16.81 1.28 0.60
C ILE A 275 -17.57 0.65 -0.57
N LYS A 276 -17.34 -0.64 -0.86
CA LYS A 276 -17.98 -1.32 -2.00
C LYS A 276 -19.50 -1.40 -1.86
N SER A 277 -20.00 -1.57 -0.65
CA SER A 277 -21.43 -1.63 -0.33
C SER A 277 -22.07 -0.26 -0.08
N GLY A 278 -21.31 0.84 -0.15
CA GLY A 278 -21.81 2.18 0.16
C GLY A 278 -22.18 2.39 1.63
N MET A 279 -21.64 1.56 2.53
CA MET A 279 -21.85 1.68 3.97
C MET A 279 -21.04 2.84 4.53
N GLY A 280 -21.68 3.64 5.39
CA GLY A 280 -21.00 4.71 6.12
C GLY A 280 -20.21 4.18 7.32
N LEU A 281 -19.30 5.01 7.83
CA LEU A 281 -18.47 4.72 9.01
C LEU A 281 -19.30 4.37 10.25
N ARG A 282 -20.54 4.86 10.35
CA ARG A 282 -21.45 4.48 11.43
C ARG A 282 -21.73 2.97 11.43
N ALA A 283 -21.91 2.35 10.27
CA ALA A 283 -22.21 0.93 10.16
C ALA A 283 -21.06 0.08 10.72
N LEU A 284 -19.81 0.47 10.46
CA LEU A 284 -18.63 -0.19 11.00
C LEU A 284 -18.58 -0.16 12.54
N ALA A 285 -19.16 0.87 13.17
CA ALA A 285 -19.31 0.93 14.62
C ALA A 285 -20.57 0.25 15.18
N ASP A 286 -21.58 -0.06 14.34
CA ASP A 286 -22.79 -0.79 14.76
C ASP A 286 -22.59 -2.30 14.78
N VAL A 287 -21.69 -2.82 13.93
CA VAL A 287 -21.33 -4.24 13.95
C VAL A 287 -20.64 -4.58 15.28
N ILE A 288 -20.93 -5.77 15.81
CA ILE A 288 -20.23 -6.29 16.99
C ILE A 288 -18.87 -6.81 16.53
N HIS A 289 -17.80 -6.20 17.03
CA HIS A 289 -16.43 -6.66 16.80
C HIS A 289 -16.03 -7.65 17.90
N PRO A 290 -15.49 -8.83 17.57
CA PRO A 290 -14.93 -9.74 18.56
C PRO A 290 -13.85 -9.06 19.41
N PHE A 291 -13.78 -9.45 20.69
CA PHE A 291 -12.82 -8.90 21.65
C PHE A 291 -11.99 -9.98 22.32
N PRO A 292 -10.64 -9.80 22.43
CA PRO A 292 -9.84 -8.71 21.85
C PRO A 292 -9.40 -9.00 20.39
N THR A 293 -9.48 -8.01 19.48
CA THR A 293 -8.91 -8.09 18.11
C THR A 293 -8.30 -6.75 17.70
N GLN A 294 -7.28 -6.74 16.82
CA GLN A 294 -6.70 -5.49 16.31
C GLN A 294 -7.69 -4.69 15.44
N ALA A 295 -8.58 -5.39 14.74
CA ALA A 295 -9.69 -4.80 13.98
C ALA A 295 -10.60 -3.88 14.82
N GLN A 296 -10.54 -3.93 16.16
CA GLN A 296 -11.20 -2.95 17.01
C GLN A 296 -10.78 -1.50 16.76
N GLY A 297 -9.57 -1.26 16.22
CA GLY A 297 -9.18 0.08 15.78
C GLY A 297 -10.19 0.68 14.78
N ILE A 298 -10.77 -0.14 13.89
CA ILE A 298 -11.82 0.28 12.94
C ILE A 298 -13.10 0.65 13.69
N LYS A 299 -13.51 -0.15 14.68
CA LYS A 299 -14.67 0.16 15.54
C LYS A 299 -14.46 1.47 16.29
N MET A 300 -13.29 1.65 16.88
CA MET A 300 -12.92 2.84 17.65
C MET A 300 -12.94 4.10 16.78
N ALA A 301 -12.52 4.03 15.52
CA ALA A 301 -12.64 5.13 14.56
C ALA A 301 -14.12 5.48 14.29
N GLY A 302 -14.99 4.48 14.16
CA GLY A 302 -16.43 4.69 14.03
C GLY A 302 -17.11 5.23 15.30
N ASP A 303 -16.64 4.82 16.49
CA ASP A 303 -17.09 5.39 17.76
C ASP A 303 -16.65 6.85 17.92
N ALA A 304 -15.43 7.19 17.48
CA ALA A 304 -14.95 8.56 17.42
C ALA A 304 -15.85 9.42 16.51
N TYR A 305 -16.24 8.91 15.35
CA TYR A 305 -17.25 9.55 14.49
C TYR A 305 -18.57 9.81 15.22
N ARG A 306 -19.13 8.81 15.91
CA ARG A 306 -20.41 8.96 16.65
C ARG A 306 -20.35 10.04 17.71
N ARG A 307 -19.25 10.13 18.45
CA ARG A 307 -19.07 11.14 19.50
C ARG A 307 -19.18 12.56 18.95
N THR A 308 -18.82 12.79 17.69
CA THR A 308 -18.96 14.10 17.03
C THR A 308 -20.42 14.44 16.67
N ARG A 309 -21.30 13.44 16.56
CA ARG A 309 -22.74 13.64 16.29
C ARG A 309 -23.57 13.90 17.54
N LEU A 310 -23.04 13.58 18.73
CA LEU A 310 -23.69 13.89 20.01
C LEU A 310 -23.57 15.40 20.29
N THR A 311 -24.55 16.18 19.81
CA THR A 311 -24.60 17.62 20.04
C THR A 311 -24.70 17.97 21.53
N SER A 312 -24.17 19.13 21.92
CA SER A 312 -24.26 19.64 23.29
C SER A 312 -25.72 19.77 23.78
N SER A 313 -26.65 20.08 22.88
CA SER A 313 -28.08 20.11 23.14
C SER A 313 -28.65 18.74 23.48
N TRP A 314 -28.26 17.70 22.72
CA TRP A 314 -28.66 16.32 23.01
C TRP A 314 -28.08 15.82 24.33
N LYS A 315 -26.80 16.09 24.62
CA LYS A 315 -26.19 15.73 25.91
C LYS A 315 -26.92 16.36 27.09
N ARG A 316 -27.39 17.61 26.94
CA ARG A 316 -28.17 18.33 27.95
C ARG A 316 -29.56 17.74 28.15
N LEU A 317 -30.27 17.43 27.05
CA LEU A 317 -31.58 16.78 27.09
C LEU A 317 -31.50 15.38 27.70
N ALA A 318 -30.53 14.56 27.25
CA ALA A 318 -30.26 13.25 27.82
C ALA A 318 -29.90 13.35 29.31
N GLY A 319 -29.09 14.34 29.72
CA GLY A 319 -28.78 14.60 31.12
C GLY A 319 -30.00 14.93 31.96
N ARG A 320 -30.92 15.76 31.45
CA ARG A 320 -32.19 16.08 32.14
C ARG A 320 -33.10 14.86 32.26
N TRP A 321 -33.19 14.04 31.21
CA TRP A 321 -33.97 12.81 31.21
C TRP A 321 -33.40 11.74 32.15
N LEU A 322 -32.07 11.56 32.17
CA LEU A 322 -31.39 10.67 33.11
C LEU A 322 -31.55 11.14 34.56
N ALA A 323 -31.48 12.45 34.81
CA ALA A 323 -31.74 13.01 36.13
C ALA A 323 -33.20 12.83 36.58
N TRP A 324 -34.16 12.87 35.66
CA TRP A 324 -35.57 12.61 35.95
C TRP A 324 -35.85 11.13 36.19
N SER A 325 -35.30 10.22 35.37
CA SER A 325 -35.48 8.77 35.52
C SER A 325 -34.80 8.18 36.76
N ARG A 326 -33.75 8.83 37.29
CA ARG A 326 -33.12 8.47 38.56
C ARG A 326 -33.85 8.96 39.82
N ARG A 327 -34.92 9.76 39.66
CA ARG A 327 -35.74 10.27 40.78
C ARG A 327 -36.94 9.37 41.12
N TRP A 328 -37.05 8.22 40.47
CA TRP A 328 -38.03 7.17 40.73
C TRP A 328 -37.32 5.91 41.22
#